data_AF-A0A7C5V3R6-F1
#
_entry.id   AF-A0A7C5V3R6-F1
#
_cell.length_a   1.000
_cell.length_b   1.000
_cell.length_c   1.000
_cell.angle_alpha   90.00
_cell.angle_beta   90.00
_cell.angle_gamma   90.00
#
_symmetry.space_group_name_H-M   'P 1'
#
loop_
_entity.id
_entity.type
_entity.pdbx_description
1 polymer ?
#
loop_
_entity_poly.entity_id
_entity_poly.type
_entity_poly.pdbx_seq_one_letter_code
_entity_poly.pdbx_strand_id
1 'polypeptide(L)'
;MKNTFRKVTVLLFSVVLIFMTACGNGPAKKTSQPKATAQPKQTVLAKLAQTAPAITTAKGFTEALLSRARVEPATFEQAKTLGIVPAEVKPGSVLTRAQASYIMWNAIKKIDYLKVKNIPVSTAVYDLWESYLSGKDVVLNPGYCTMAAYQFFDFLRYEINYADGKKDVKFVYNPILLNGKCAMDSYDTVRQLIQTFKKKYPKQLKIAIPERPNIKVVKNVKRVLRYKINKDNSKEPKEAIKGDLYYILFERNKTPYEYILENGEIVQYKPVVLFFTGYELQKRPSAKDYTDTNDKYIFFIMPKIDPRYNKYIYNYLKSLPRRYKYYDYRRFEAQGYIEDIKSIPRLYKEAVLRMFDLGIYIWDKSPFYCQKVRAKPGKTLSEQEANELLNRLFDKSKRDVFDEFSNRAALYMTPAGDVICGLSNIGKVDDLKMDPWDLDSVVRECDGAIFDTQIVTLRLLPSVAHEFKYRVKEDPFIKDGVVPQLSMAFASGFGLNLDDHYFYGLYFTLFGTPVTRAKSGLPGIVCMPDDYLVTPKMVASEMDSIPEAYKKQAREDAKYYYSKKTKALLPKKPGVIVQYGDLYLYRFAVSTFGGDVYFSARAYYEKPNIPGAKLVVAKPDKRFK
;
A
#
# COMPACT_ATOMS: atom_id res chain seq x y z
N MET A 1 2.34 56.55 -24.55
CA MET A 1 2.25 55.61 -23.41
C MET A 1 1.22 55.95 -22.32
N LYS A 2 0.69 57.19 -22.18
CA LYS A 2 -0.31 57.51 -21.14
C LYS A 2 -1.76 57.09 -21.44
N ASN A 3 -2.15 56.92 -22.71
CA ASN A 3 -3.53 56.55 -23.09
C ASN A 3 -3.80 55.03 -23.12
N THR A 4 -2.77 54.20 -23.22
CA THR A 4 -2.91 52.73 -23.18
C THR A 4 -3.11 52.24 -21.75
N PHE A 5 -2.46 52.89 -20.77
CA PHE A 5 -2.59 52.54 -19.35
C PHE A 5 -4.01 52.79 -18.83
N ARG A 6 -4.62 53.93 -19.21
CA ARG A 6 -6.01 54.27 -18.80
C ARG A 6 -7.04 53.28 -19.34
N LYS A 7 -6.87 52.77 -20.56
CA LYS A 7 -7.80 51.79 -21.15
C LYS A 7 -7.68 50.40 -20.51
N VAL A 8 -6.46 50.00 -20.13
CA VAL A 8 -6.22 48.72 -19.42
C VAL A 8 -6.75 48.78 -17.98
N THR A 9 -6.60 49.91 -17.28
CA THR A 9 -7.14 50.07 -15.92
C THR A 9 -8.67 50.08 -15.88
N VAL A 10 -9.34 50.69 -16.87
CA VAL A 10 -10.82 50.67 -16.96
C VAL A 10 -11.35 49.28 -17.30
N LEU A 11 -10.64 48.51 -18.15
CA LEU A 11 -11.01 47.13 -18.46
C LEU A 11 -10.86 46.21 -17.24
N LEU A 12 -9.75 46.35 -16.48
CA LEU A 12 -9.52 45.61 -15.24
C LEU A 12 -10.54 45.97 -14.15
N PHE A 13 -10.94 47.23 -14.01
CA PHE A 13 -11.98 47.64 -13.06
C PHE A 13 -13.36 47.08 -13.44
N SER A 14 -13.66 46.99 -14.74
CA SER A 14 -14.94 46.47 -15.23
C SER A 14 -15.05 44.95 -15.02
N VAL A 15 -13.96 44.20 -15.20
CA VAL A 15 -13.93 42.75 -14.94
C VAL A 15 -14.05 42.44 -13.44
N VAL A 16 -13.47 43.26 -12.56
CA VAL A 16 -13.62 43.11 -11.11
C VAL A 16 -15.05 43.43 -10.64
N LEU A 17 -15.72 44.43 -11.22
CA LEU A 17 -17.12 44.74 -10.89
C LEU A 17 -18.10 43.64 -11.35
N ILE A 18 -17.83 42.97 -12.47
CA ILE A 18 -18.64 41.83 -12.95
C ILE A 18 -18.41 40.60 -12.04
N PHE A 19 -17.19 40.37 -11.55
CA PHE A 19 -16.92 39.30 -10.57
C PHE A 19 -17.54 39.56 -9.19
N MET A 20 -17.67 40.82 -8.77
CA MET A 20 -18.28 41.17 -7.47
C MET A 20 -19.82 41.19 -7.49
N THR A 21 -20.46 41.20 -8.67
CA THR A 21 -21.94 41.19 -8.79
C THR A 21 -22.52 39.80 -9.06
N ALA A 22 -21.69 38.78 -9.30
CA ALA A 22 -22.09 37.37 -9.42
C ALA A 22 -22.00 36.57 -8.10
N CYS A 23 -21.46 37.16 -7.03
CA CYS A 23 -21.43 36.59 -5.68
C CYS A 23 -22.39 37.38 -4.78
N GLY A 24 -23.64 36.91 -4.71
CA GLY A 24 -24.65 37.46 -3.81
C GLY A 24 -24.24 37.35 -2.35
N ASN A 25 -23.88 38.49 -1.75
CA ASN A 25 -23.91 38.73 -0.30
C ASN A 25 -24.22 40.22 -0.09
N GLY A 26 -25.48 40.53 0.21
CA GLY A 26 -25.92 41.87 0.56
C GLY A 26 -25.44 42.29 1.96
N PRO A 27 -25.25 43.60 2.22
CA PRO A 27 -24.77 44.09 3.50
C PRO A 27 -25.93 44.23 4.51
N ALA A 28 -25.81 43.59 5.68
CA ALA A 28 -26.72 43.79 6.80
C ALA A 28 -26.21 44.90 7.75
N LYS A 29 -27.14 45.78 8.13
CA LYS A 29 -27.02 46.94 9.03
C LYS A 29 -26.41 46.62 10.40
N LYS A 30 -25.58 47.55 10.90
CA LYS A 30 -25.25 47.71 12.34
C LYS A 30 -26.50 48.11 13.12
N THR A 31 -26.73 47.48 14.29
CA THR A 31 -27.24 48.16 15.50
C THR A 31 -27.00 47.32 16.76
N SER A 32 -26.56 48.03 17.81
CA SER A 32 -26.61 47.77 19.26
C SER A 32 -25.84 46.59 19.89
N GLN A 33 -24.74 46.95 20.55
CA GLN A 33 -24.11 46.22 21.68
C GLN A 33 -25.07 46.09 22.89
N PRO A 34 -24.94 45.05 23.72
CA PRO A 34 -25.40 45.08 25.10
C PRO A 34 -24.26 45.37 26.09
N LYS A 35 -24.61 46.25 27.04
CA LYS A 35 -23.91 46.67 28.26
C LYS A 35 -23.32 45.50 29.06
N ALA A 36 -22.10 45.71 29.56
CA ALA A 36 -21.54 44.95 30.66
C ALA A 36 -22.15 45.42 31.99
N THR A 37 -22.69 44.48 32.76
CA THR A 37 -22.96 44.66 34.19
C THR A 37 -22.33 43.51 34.95
N ALA A 38 -21.42 43.85 35.86
CA ALA A 38 -20.73 42.94 36.75
C ALA A 38 -21.56 42.72 38.03
N GLN A 39 -21.61 41.45 38.49
CA GLN A 39 -21.54 40.94 39.89
C GLN A 39 -22.30 39.60 40.03
N PRO A 40 -22.00 38.74 41.03
CA PRO A 40 -20.71 38.39 41.61
C PRO A 40 -20.42 36.87 41.55
N LYS A 41 -19.13 36.54 41.40
CA LYS A 41 -18.56 35.20 41.64
C LYS A 41 -18.65 34.89 43.13
N GLN A 42 -19.58 34.04 43.58
CA GLN A 42 -19.46 33.19 44.79
C GLN A 42 -20.80 32.56 45.22
N THR A 43 -21.44 31.70 44.40
CA THR A 43 -22.43 30.73 44.93
C THR A 43 -22.84 29.59 43.98
N VAL A 44 -21.99 29.15 43.06
CA VAL A 44 -22.29 27.98 42.18
C VAL A 44 -21.22 26.87 42.26
N LEU A 45 -20.35 26.92 43.28
CA LEU A 45 -19.32 25.88 43.49
C LEU A 45 -19.74 24.73 44.41
N ALA A 46 -21.03 24.62 44.75
CA ALA A 46 -21.53 23.55 45.62
C ALA A 46 -22.80 22.88 45.07
N LYS A 47 -22.71 22.29 43.86
CA LYS A 47 -23.51 21.13 43.38
C LYS A 47 -23.18 20.83 41.90
N LEU A 48 -21.94 20.45 41.62
CA LEU A 48 -21.62 19.72 40.40
C LEU A 48 -21.26 18.30 40.81
N ALA A 49 -22.30 17.46 40.93
CA ALA A 49 -22.13 16.06 40.61
C ALA A 49 -21.56 16.01 39.18
N GLN A 50 -20.49 15.25 38.96
CA GLN A 50 -19.79 15.11 37.69
C GLN A 50 -20.76 14.68 36.57
N THR A 51 -21.40 15.64 35.89
CA THR A 51 -22.17 15.38 34.68
C THR A 51 -21.20 15.23 33.52
N ALA A 52 -21.26 14.08 32.82
CA ALA A 52 -20.45 13.86 31.63
C ALA A 52 -20.71 14.94 30.56
N PRO A 53 -19.70 15.32 29.75
CA PRO A 53 -19.89 16.32 28.69
C PRO A 53 -21.04 15.95 27.75
N ALA A 54 -21.80 16.94 27.29
CA ALA A 54 -23.01 16.69 26.48
C ALA A 54 -22.74 15.78 25.27
N ILE A 55 -21.61 15.95 24.58
CA ILE A 55 -21.25 15.20 23.38
C ILE A 55 -20.94 13.71 23.63
N THR A 56 -20.64 13.29 24.87
CA THR A 56 -20.39 11.88 25.20
C THR A 56 -21.67 11.13 25.58
N THR A 57 -22.76 11.86 25.82
CA THR A 57 -24.09 11.28 26.06
C THR A 57 -24.73 10.81 24.77
N ALA A 58 -25.64 9.84 24.85
CA ALA A 58 -26.35 9.32 23.70
C ALA A 58 -27.13 10.40 22.95
N LYS A 59 -27.78 11.33 23.68
CA LYS A 59 -28.46 12.49 23.11
C LYS A 59 -27.48 13.38 22.35
N GLY A 60 -26.47 13.94 23.04
CA GLY A 60 -25.58 14.91 22.40
C GLY A 60 -24.76 14.34 21.25
N PHE A 61 -24.28 13.09 21.36
CA PHE A 61 -23.55 12.43 20.27
C PHE A 61 -24.43 12.24 19.03
N THR A 62 -25.67 11.79 19.23
CA THR A 62 -26.59 11.48 18.14
C THR A 62 -27.10 12.76 17.46
N GLU A 63 -27.45 13.79 18.22
CA GLU A 63 -27.87 15.09 17.68
C GLU A 63 -26.75 15.76 16.89
N ALA A 64 -25.50 15.70 17.39
CA ALA A 64 -24.34 16.17 16.66
C ALA A 64 -24.10 15.38 15.36
N LEU A 65 -24.31 14.06 15.37
CA LEU A 65 -24.21 13.23 14.18
C LEU A 65 -25.28 13.62 13.15
N LEU A 66 -26.55 13.69 13.56
CA LEU A 66 -27.66 14.02 12.67
C LEU A 66 -27.53 15.42 12.06
N SER A 67 -27.15 16.39 12.88
CA SER A 67 -26.91 17.77 12.42
C SER A 67 -25.81 17.81 11.35
N ARG A 68 -24.66 17.18 11.58
CA ARG A 68 -23.58 17.09 10.58
C ARG A 68 -23.97 16.28 9.35
N ALA A 69 -24.89 15.33 9.49
CA ALA A 69 -25.46 14.53 8.41
C ALA A 69 -26.63 15.21 7.69
N ARG A 70 -26.99 16.45 8.08
CA ARG A 70 -28.06 17.27 7.48
C ARG A 70 -29.45 16.63 7.57
N VAL A 71 -29.73 15.96 8.69
CA VAL A 71 -31.05 15.40 8.99
C VAL A 71 -31.84 16.39 9.84
N GLU A 72 -33.04 16.77 9.38
CA GLU A 72 -33.95 17.65 10.11
C GLU A 72 -35.25 16.92 10.48
N PRO A 73 -35.70 16.97 11.75
CA PRO A 73 -35.03 17.62 12.89
C PRO A 73 -33.86 16.78 13.42
N ALA A 74 -32.74 17.42 13.77
CA ALA A 74 -31.56 16.75 14.33
C ALA A 74 -31.72 16.42 15.84
N THR A 75 -32.72 15.59 16.17
CA THR A 75 -33.07 15.26 17.58
C THR A 75 -32.83 13.79 17.91
N PHE A 76 -32.62 13.50 19.20
CA PHE A 76 -32.51 12.12 19.68
C PHE A 76 -33.76 11.28 19.37
N GLU A 77 -34.97 11.86 19.48
CA GLU A 77 -36.21 11.16 19.16
C GLU A 77 -36.29 10.83 17.67
N GLN A 78 -35.88 11.74 16.79
CA GLN A 78 -35.77 11.44 15.35
C GLN A 78 -34.82 10.27 15.10
N ALA A 79 -33.68 10.21 15.79
CA ALA A 79 -32.75 9.10 15.65
C ALA A 79 -33.34 7.77 16.14
N LYS A 80 -34.20 7.77 17.16
CA LYS A 80 -34.94 6.57 17.60
C LYS A 80 -35.98 6.15 16.57
N THR A 81 -36.72 7.08 15.99
CA THR A 81 -37.66 6.82 14.88
C THR A 81 -36.95 6.20 13.68
N LEU A 82 -35.76 6.71 13.36
CA LEU A 82 -34.91 6.12 12.33
C LEU A 82 -34.28 4.80 12.80
N GLY A 83 -34.39 4.38 14.06
CA GLY A 83 -33.77 3.17 14.61
C GLY A 83 -32.24 3.20 14.55
N ILE A 84 -31.64 4.38 14.71
CA ILE A 84 -30.19 4.58 14.77
C ILE A 84 -29.65 4.22 16.16
N VAL A 85 -30.42 4.54 17.20
CA VAL A 85 -30.08 4.32 18.60
C VAL A 85 -30.55 2.92 19.04
N PRO A 86 -29.73 2.12 19.73
CA PRO A 86 -30.15 0.82 20.22
C PRO A 86 -31.14 0.98 21.39
N ALA A 87 -32.06 0.02 21.54
CA ALA A 87 -33.22 0.14 22.44
C ALA A 87 -32.84 0.32 23.91
N GLU A 88 -31.73 -0.28 24.34
CA GLU A 88 -31.23 -0.22 25.72
C GLU A 88 -30.57 1.11 26.10
N VAL A 89 -30.30 2.00 25.13
CA VAL A 89 -29.59 3.26 25.38
C VAL A 89 -30.57 4.40 25.62
N LYS A 90 -30.44 5.03 26.80
CA LYS A 90 -31.24 6.20 27.22
C LYS A 90 -30.52 7.50 26.82
N PRO A 91 -31.25 8.63 26.64
CA PRO A 91 -30.66 9.89 26.14
C PRO A 91 -29.50 10.42 27.01
N GLY A 92 -29.60 10.29 28.33
CA GLY A 92 -28.55 10.73 29.26
C GLY A 92 -27.41 9.72 29.47
N SER A 93 -27.45 8.55 28.84
CA SER A 93 -26.40 7.53 29.00
C SER A 93 -25.10 7.99 28.35
N VAL A 94 -23.99 7.89 29.08
CA VAL A 94 -22.65 8.03 28.49
C VAL A 94 -22.40 6.82 27.60
N LEU A 95 -22.07 7.07 26.33
CA LEU A 95 -21.87 6.01 25.36
C LEU A 95 -20.56 5.26 25.60
N THR A 96 -20.61 3.94 25.43
CA THR A 96 -19.40 3.13 25.23
C THR A 96 -18.93 3.20 23.77
N ARG A 97 -17.67 2.85 23.50
CA ARG A 97 -17.14 2.75 22.13
C ARG A 97 -17.99 1.84 21.24
N ALA A 98 -18.51 0.72 21.78
CA ALA A 98 -19.36 -0.19 21.04
C ALA A 98 -20.73 0.40 20.70
N GLN A 99 -21.35 1.10 21.66
CA GLN A 99 -22.64 1.77 21.44
C GLN A 99 -22.53 2.91 20.43
N ALA A 100 -21.47 3.74 20.53
CA ALA A 100 -21.21 4.79 19.56
C ALA A 100 -20.98 4.23 18.16
N SER A 101 -20.23 3.13 18.04
CA SER A 101 -20.04 2.44 16.76
C SER A 101 -21.36 1.93 16.16
N TYR A 102 -22.24 1.39 16.99
CA TYR A 102 -23.57 0.95 16.58
C TYR A 102 -24.42 2.11 16.05
N ILE A 103 -24.46 3.23 16.77
CA ILE A 103 -25.16 4.45 16.36
C ILE A 103 -24.61 4.94 15.01
N MET A 104 -23.29 5.04 14.87
CA MET A 104 -22.66 5.49 13.63
C MET A 104 -22.91 4.55 12.46
N TRP A 105 -22.79 3.24 12.66
CA TRP A 105 -23.04 2.26 11.58
C TRP A 105 -24.50 2.29 11.13
N ASN A 106 -25.46 2.38 12.05
CA ASN A 106 -26.86 2.48 11.68
C ASN A 106 -27.18 3.81 11.01
N ALA A 107 -26.58 4.92 11.44
CA ALA A 107 -26.69 6.18 10.73
C ALA A 107 -26.14 6.09 9.30
N ILE A 108 -24.97 5.47 9.10
CA ILE A 108 -24.40 5.23 7.75
C ILE A 108 -25.36 4.44 6.86
N LYS A 109 -26.02 3.40 7.41
CA LYS A 109 -26.96 2.58 6.63
C LYS A 109 -28.26 3.30 6.26
N LYS A 110 -28.71 4.23 7.11
CA LYS A 110 -30.07 4.80 7.05
C LYS A 110 -30.14 6.22 6.53
N ILE A 111 -29.03 6.96 6.56
CA ILE A 111 -28.96 8.33 6.05
C ILE A 111 -28.25 8.30 4.69
N ASP A 112 -28.96 8.67 3.63
CA ASP A 112 -28.45 8.57 2.25
C ASP A 112 -27.13 9.33 2.05
N TYR A 113 -27.02 10.52 2.63
CA TYR A 113 -25.78 11.31 2.61
C TYR A 113 -24.57 10.53 3.13
N LEU A 114 -24.73 9.74 4.20
CA LEU A 114 -23.66 8.92 4.75
C LEU A 114 -23.50 7.61 3.98
N LYS A 115 -24.60 7.00 3.55
CA LYS A 115 -24.64 5.73 2.82
C LYS A 115 -23.83 5.80 1.54
N VAL A 116 -24.12 6.81 0.70
CA VAL A 116 -23.47 7.04 -0.60
C VAL A 116 -21.95 7.15 -0.45
N LYS A 117 -21.48 7.78 0.63
CA LYS A 117 -20.05 8.05 0.87
C LYS A 117 -19.28 6.89 1.50
N ASN A 118 -19.96 5.96 2.17
CA ASN A 118 -19.34 5.00 3.08
C ASN A 118 -19.65 3.54 2.80
N ILE A 119 -20.77 3.24 2.14
CA ILE A 119 -21.14 1.87 1.78
C ILE A 119 -20.78 1.65 0.31
N PRO A 120 -19.92 0.67 0.01
CA PRO A 120 -19.63 0.35 -1.38
C PRO A 120 -20.85 -0.25 -2.07
N VAL A 121 -21.06 0.09 -3.33
CA VAL A 121 -22.09 -0.51 -4.19
C VAL A 121 -21.57 -1.79 -4.85
N SER A 122 -20.27 -1.89 -5.09
CA SER A 122 -19.62 -3.08 -5.60
C SER A 122 -18.16 -3.13 -5.19
N THR A 123 -17.62 -4.34 -5.16
CA THR A 123 -16.19 -4.56 -4.93
C THR A 123 -15.66 -5.64 -5.86
N ALA A 124 -14.38 -5.55 -6.22
CA ALA A 124 -13.72 -6.53 -7.06
C ALA A 124 -12.29 -6.77 -6.60
N VAL A 125 -11.81 -8.00 -6.77
CA VAL A 125 -10.46 -8.41 -6.38
C VAL A 125 -9.77 -9.05 -7.57
N TYR A 126 -8.59 -8.55 -7.89
CA TYR A 126 -7.77 -9.02 -9.02
C TYR A 126 -6.36 -9.32 -8.52
N ASP A 127 -5.71 -10.37 -9.03
CA ASP A 127 -4.24 -10.42 -8.94
C ASP A 127 -3.64 -9.31 -9.81
N LEU A 128 -2.44 -8.84 -9.45
CA LEU A 128 -1.85 -7.68 -10.14
C LEU A 128 -1.61 -7.95 -11.63
N TRP A 129 -1.32 -9.21 -12.00
CA TRP A 129 -1.18 -9.60 -13.40
C TRP A 129 -2.52 -9.63 -14.14
N GLU A 130 -3.62 -10.02 -13.49
CA GLU A 130 -4.98 -9.86 -14.06
C GLU A 130 -5.29 -8.39 -14.33
N SER A 131 -4.96 -7.48 -13.40
CA SER A 131 -5.12 -6.03 -13.58
C SER A 131 -4.35 -5.52 -14.81
N TYR A 132 -3.10 -5.97 -14.95
CA TYR A 132 -2.26 -5.63 -16.10
C TYR A 132 -2.77 -6.22 -17.41
N LEU A 133 -2.99 -7.54 -17.47
CA LEU A 133 -3.36 -8.27 -18.68
C LEU A 133 -4.78 -7.93 -19.16
N SER A 134 -5.69 -7.54 -18.26
CA SER A 134 -7.04 -7.09 -18.63
C SER A 134 -7.09 -5.69 -19.26
N GLY A 135 -5.96 -4.98 -19.28
CA GLY A 135 -5.91 -3.62 -19.85
C GLY A 135 -6.58 -2.56 -18.98
N LYS A 136 -7.02 -2.93 -17.76
CA LYS A 136 -7.82 -2.07 -16.88
C LYS A 136 -6.97 -1.04 -16.17
N ASP A 137 -5.90 -1.43 -15.47
CA ASP A 137 -5.02 -0.46 -14.85
C ASP A 137 -3.61 -1.05 -14.63
N VAL A 138 -2.55 -0.32 -15.03
CA VAL A 138 -1.16 -0.81 -14.93
C VAL A 138 -0.64 -0.59 -13.51
N VAL A 139 -0.21 -1.68 -12.89
CA VAL A 139 0.46 -1.69 -11.57
C VAL A 139 1.88 -2.28 -11.68
N LEU A 140 2.31 -2.74 -12.86
CA LEU A 140 3.50 -3.58 -13.00
C LEU A 140 4.33 -3.21 -14.23
N ASN A 141 5.64 -3.17 -14.05
CA ASN A 141 6.58 -3.13 -15.16
C ASN A 141 6.79 -4.56 -15.72
N PRO A 142 6.60 -4.79 -17.03
CA PRO A 142 6.82 -6.11 -17.64
C PRO A 142 8.28 -6.57 -17.69
N GLY A 143 9.25 -5.73 -17.34
CA GLY A 143 10.70 -5.97 -17.40
C GLY A 143 11.34 -6.68 -16.20
N TYR A 144 10.60 -6.98 -15.14
CA TYR A 144 11.18 -7.68 -13.98
C TYR A 144 11.67 -9.09 -14.33
N CYS A 145 12.59 -9.63 -13.54
CA CYS A 145 12.96 -11.03 -13.63
C CYS A 145 11.78 -11.96 -13.32
N THR A 146 11.92 -13.24 -13.68
CA THR A 146 10.85 -14.22 -13.43
C THR A 146 10.54 -14.36 -11.93
N MET A 147 11.53 -14.32 -11.05
CA MET A 147 11.30 -14.40 -9.60
C MET A 147 10.36 -13.30 -9.10
N ALA A 148 10.61 -12.05 -9.48
CA ALA A 148 9.74 -10.93 -9.15
C ALA A 148 8.33 -11.14 -9.70
N ALA A 149 8.20 -11.67 -10.92
CA ALA A 149 6.90 -11.95 -11.52
C ALA A 149 6.06 -12.93 -10.69
N TYR A 150 6.68 -13.94 -10.09
CA TYR A 150 6.01 -14.78 -9.10
C TYR A 150 5.62 -13.95 -7.87
N GLN A 151 6.54 -13.21 -7.25
CA GLN A 151 6.25 -12.50 -5.99
C GLN A 151 5.14 -11.43 -6.09
N PHE A 152 4.93 -10.81 -7.25
CA PHE A 152 3.80 -9.90 -7.44
C PHE A 152 2.42 -10.59 -7.32
N PHE A 153 2.32 -11.92 -7.42
CA PHE A 153 1.06 -12.64 -7.15
C PHE A 153 0.63 -12.63 -5.69
N ASP A 154 1.54 -12.35 -4.75
CA ASP A 154 1.19 -12.21 -3.35
C ASP A 154 0.41 -10.92 -3.08
N PHE A 155 0.34 -10.03 -4.07
CA PHE A 155 -0.45 -8.81 -4.01
C PHE A 155 -1.71 -8.92 -4.87
N LEU A 156 -2.77 -8.30 -4.35
CA LEU A 156 -4.07 -8.20 -5.00
C LEU A 156 -4.46 -6.74 -5.10
N ARG A 157 -5.10 -6.37 -6.21
CA ARG A 157 -5.81 -5.11 -6.36
C ARG A 157 -7.24 -5.30 -5.87
N TYR A 158 -7.64 -4.52 -4.87
CA TYR A 158 -9.00 -4.49 -4.33
C TYR A 158 -9.67 -3.17 -4.71
N GLU A 159 -10.63 -3.24 -5.62
CA GLU A 159 -11.39 -2.09 -6.09
C GLU A 159 -12.71 -1.98 -5.32
N ILE A 160 -13.04 -0.77 -4.90
CA ILE A 160 -14.21 -0.44 -4.10
C ILE A 160 -14.93 0.72 -4.80
N ASN A 161 -16.11 0.48 -5.33
CA ASN A 161 -16.91 1.51 -6.00
C ASN A 161 -18.02 2.00 -5.07
N TYR A 162 -18.23 3.32 -5.05
CA TYR A 162 -19.26 3.97 -4.26
C TYR A 162 -20.35 4.56 -5.17
N ALA A 163 -21.51 4.86 -4.59
CA ALA A 163 -22.66 5.36 -5.34
C ALA A 163 -22.45 6.77 -5.92
N ASP A 164 -21.50 7.55 -5.38
CA ASP A 164 -21.11 8.87 -5.89
C ASP A 164 -20.13 8.80 -7.08
N GLY A 165 -19.86 7.60 -7.59
CA GLY A 165 -18.91 7.37 -8.68
C GLY A 165 -17.45 7.32 -8.22
N LYS A 166 -17.17 7.53 -6.92
CA LYS A 166 -15.81 7.38 -6.40
C LYS A 166 -15.37 5.91 -6.49
N LYS A 167 -14.11 5.71 -6.88
CA LYS A 167 -13.40 4.43 -6.82
C LYS A 167 -12.24 4.55 -5.83
N ASP A 168 -12.21 3.68 -4.82
CA ASP A 168 -11.02 3.47 -3.98
C ASP A 168 -10.31 2.21 -4.44
N VAL A 169 -8.97 2.26 -4.52
CA VAL A 169 -8.12 1.12 -4.88
C VAL A 169 -7.16 0.85 -3.73
N LYS A 170 -7.09 -0.41 -3.30
CA LYS A 170 -6.17 -0.89 -2.26
C LYS A 170 -5.32 -2.03 -2.79
N PHE A 171 -4.03 -2.03 -2.48
CA PHE A 171 -3.11 -3.12 -2.79
C PHE A 171 -2.94 -4.00 -1.56
N VAL A 172 -3.54 -5.18 -1.61
CA VAL A 172 -3.68 -6.08 -0.46
C VAL A 172 -2.65 -7.18 -0.53
N TYR A 173 -1.81 -7.28 0.51
CA TYR A 173 -0.96 -8.44 0.71
C TYR A 173 -1.82 -9.66 1.09
N ASN A 174 -1.84 -10.68 0.24
CA ASN A 174 -2.53 -11.94 0.47
C ASN A 174 -1.79 -13.09 -0.22
N PRO A 175 -0.78 -13.66 0.44
CA PRO A 175 0.16 -14.54 -0.23
C PRO A 175 -0.45 -15.87 -0.66
N ILE A 176 0.08 -16.42 -1.76
CA ILE A 176 -0.24 -17.76 -2.22
C ILE A 176 0.42 -18.78 -1.31
N LEU A 177 -0.31 -19.85 -0.99
CA LEU A 177 0.17 -20.94 -0.16
C LEU A 177 0.45 -22.19 -0.99
N LEU A 178 1.63 -22.77 -0.77
CA LEU A 178 2.00 -24.10 -1.21
C LEU A 178 2.27 -24.95 0.04
N ASN A 179 1.52 -26.05 0.21
CA ASN A 179 1.62 -26.93 1.37
C ASN A 179 1.49 -26.18 2.72
N GLY A 180 0.56 -25.22 2.78
CA GLY A 180 0.30 -24.41 3.98
C GLY A 180 1.36 -23.33 4.29
N LYS A 181 2.40 -23.18 3.46
CA LYS A 181 3.45 -22.17 3.60
C LYS A 181 3.39 -21.17 2.44
N CYS A 182 3.86 -19.95 2.64
CA CYS A 182 3.92 -18.98 1.55
C CYS A 182 4.87 -19.44 0.45
N ALA A 183 4.36 -19.43 -0.78
CA ALA A 183 5.03 -20.00 -1.95
C ALA A 183 6.08 -19.07 -2.56
N MET A 184 6.12 -17.81 -2.15
CA MET A 184 6.85 -16.72 -2.80
C MET A 184 7.76 -15.94 -1.85
N ASP A 185 8.03 -16.48 -0.67
CA ASP A 185 8.80 -15.83 0.40
C ASP A 185 10.30 -15.72 0.09
N SER A 186 10.85 -16.70 -0.63
CA SER A 186 12.28 -16.78 -0.93
C SER A 186 12.52 -17.40 -2.30
N TYR A 187 13.74 -17.20 -2.79
CA TYR A 187 14.25 -17.87 -3.99
C TYR A 187 13.96 -19.37 -4.00
N ASP A 188 14.25 -20.08 -2.89
CA ASP A 188 14.03 -21.52 -2.80
C ASP A 188 12.55 -21.91 -2.84
N THR A 189 11.66 -21.15 -2.18
CA THR A 189 10.22 -21.44 -2.22
C THR A 189 9.63 -21.24 -3.62
N VAL A 190 10.06 -20.20 -4.34
CA VAL A 190 9.65 -19.98 -5.74
C VAL A 190 10.17 -21.10 -6.64
N ARG A 191 11.41 -21.56 -6.43
CA ARG A 191 11.94 -22.72 -7.17
C ARG A 191 11.16 -24.00 -6.89
N GLN A 192 10.81 -24.28 -5.64
CA GLN A 192 9.98 -25.43 -5.29
C GLN A 192 8.61 -25.38 -5.98
N LEU A 193 8.01 -24.19 -6.05
CA LEU A 193 6.75 -23.97 -6.77
C LEU A 193 6.88 -24.27 -8.28
N ILE A 194 7.95 -23.77 -8.91
CA ILE A 194 8.25 -24.03 -10.33
C ILE A 194 8.54 -25.51 -10.57
N GLN A 195 9.33 -26.15 -9.73
CA GLN A 195 9.66 -27.57 -9.83
C GLN A 195 8.42 -28.45 -9.67
N THR A 196 7.52 -28.09 -8.76
CA THR A 196 6.22 -28.75 -8.59
C THR A 196 5.39 -28.65 -9.88
N PHE A 197 5.33 -27.46 -10.49
CA PHE A 197 4.65 -27.25 -11.76
C PHE A 197 5.30 -28.08 -12.90
N LYS A 198 6.63 -28.03 -13.04
CA LYS A 198 7.39 -28.79 -14.05
C LYS A 198 7.12 -30.28 -13.98
N LYS A 199 7.11 -30.84 -12.77
CA LYS A 199 6.82 -32.26 -12.54
C LYS A 199 5.39 -32.62 -12.92
N LYS A 200 4.42 -31.76 -12.58
CA LYS A 200 2.99 -32.02 -12.82
C LYS A 200 2.58 -31.78 -14.28
N TYR A 201 3.20 -30.82 -14.96
CA TYR A 201 2.79 -30.36 -16.28
C TYR A 201 3.96 -30.16 -17.26
N PRO A 202 4.76 -31.21 -17.56
CA PRO A 202 5.97 -31.09 -18.38
C PRO A 202 5.70 -30.55 -19.80
N LYS A 203 4.54 -30.88 -20.40
CA LYS A 203 4.13 -30.41 -21.73
C LYS A 203 3.70 -28.93 -21.77
N GLN A 204 3.56 -28.28 -20.61
CA GLN A 204 3.10 -26.90 -20.48
C GLN A 204 4.27 -25.91 -20.28
N LEU A 205 5.52 -26.37 -20.33
CA LEU A 205 6.74 -25.55 -20.25
C LEU A 205 7.03 -24.87 -21.59
N LYS A 206 6.15 -23.96 -22.00
CA LYS A 206 6.21 -23.24 -23.27
C LYS A 206 5.64 -21.84 -23.13
N ILE A 207 5.98 -20.97 -24.07
CA ILE A 207 5.37 -19.65 -24.20
C ILE A 207 3.92 -19.86 -24.68
N ALA A 208 2.98 -19.34 -23.90
CA ALA A 208 1.56 -19.42 -24.17
C ALA A 208 0.88 -18.20 -23.51
N ILE A 209 0.78 -17.09 -24.24
CA ILE A 209 0.18 -15.86 -23.74
C ILE A 209 -1.33 -16.07 -23.51
N PRO A 210 -1.91 -15.56 -22.41
CA PRO A 210 -3.35 -15.57 -22.19
C PRO A 210 -4.11 -14.90 -23.34
N GLU A 211 -5.12 -15.57 -23.89
CA GLU A 211 -5.98 -15.02 -24.93
C GLU A 211 -6.97 -14.03 -24.32
N ARG A 212 -6.97 -12.79 -24.82
CA ARG A 212 -7.86 -11.72 -24.33
C ARG A 212 -8.26 -10.79 -25.49
N PRO A 213 -9.45 -10.15 -25.45
CA PRO A 213 -9.89 -9.25 -26.53
C PRO A 213 -8.94 -8.07 -26.76
N ASN A 214 -8.28 -7.60 -25.71
CA ASN A 214 -7.35 -6.49 -25.73
C ASN A 214 -5.90 -6.90 -26.02
N ILE A 215 -5.62 -8.19 -26.26
CA ILE A 215 -4.29 -8.67 -26.64
C ILE A 215 -4.30 -9.05 -28.12
N LYS A 216 -3.49 -8.35 -28.92
CA LYS A 216 -3.35 -8.59 -30.37
C LYS A 216 -2.04 -9.30 -30.65
N VAL A 217 -2.03 -10.22 -31.61
CA VAL A 217 -0.82 -10.93 -32.04
C VAL A 217 -0.57 -10.69 -33.51
N VAL A 218 0.60 -10.18 -33.83
CA VAL A 218 1.11 -10.08 -35.20
C VAL A 218 2.12 -11.19 -35.41
N LYS A 219 1.84 -12.11 -36.33
CA LYS A 219 2.68 -13.29 -36.54
C LYS A 219 3.87 -13.00 -37.45
N ASN A 220 4.99 -13.66 -37.19
CA ASN A 220 6.17 -13.66 -38.07
C ASN A 220 6.75 -12.26 -38.41
N VAL A 221 6.66 -11.31 -37.47
CA VAL A 221 7.25 -9.97 -37.60
C VAL A 221 8.77 -10.07 -37.66
N LYS A 222 9.38 -9.42 -38.67
CA LYS A 222 10.83 -9.25 -38.76
C LYS A 222 11.25 -7.99 -38.01
N ARG A 223 12.09 -8.12 -36.98
CA ARG A 223 12.65 -6.97 -36.24
C ARG A 223 14.17 -6.97 -36.31
N VAL A 224 14.74 -5.79 -36.50
CA VAL A 224 16.19 -5.55 -36.37
C VAL A 224 16.49 -5.27 -34.91
N LEU A 225 17.28 -6.13 -34.26
CA LEU A 225 17.65 -5.99 -32.85
C LEU A 225 18.90 -5.14 -32.63
N ARG A 226 19.83 -5.19 -33.58
CA ARG A 226 21.08 -4.43 -33.51
C ARG A 226 21.38 -3.76 -34.83
N TYR A 227 21.74 -2.50 -34.74
CA TYR A 227 22.31 -1.74 -35.83
C TYR A 227 23.82 -1.61 -35.60
N LYS A 228 24.60 -1.77 -36.67
CA LYS A 228 25.95 -1.23 -36.74
C LYS A 228 25.80 0.25 -37.09
N ILE A 229 26.38 1.11 -36.27
CA ILE A 229 26.51 2.52 -36.58
C ILE A 229 27.80 2.67 -37.37
N ASN A 230 27.69 3.07 -38.63
CA ASN A 230 28.84 3.34 -39.48
C ASN A 230 29.46 4.69 -39.13
N LYS A 231 30.68 4.97 -39.63
CA LYS A 231 31.41 6.22 -39.34
C LYS A 231 30.67 7.48 -39.80
N ASP A 232 29.76 7.34 -40.75
CA ASP A 232 28.88 8.39 -41.28
C ASP A 232 27.53 8.51 -40.52
N ASN A 233 27.41 7.83 -39.37
CA ASN A 233 26.17 7.69 -38.59
C ASN A 233 25.03 6.94 -39.30
N SER A 234 25.26 6.34 -40.47
CA SER A 234 24.27 5.46 -41.10
C SER A 234 24.07 4.19 -40.27
N LYS A 235 22.84 3.69 -40.25
CA LYS A 235 22.43 2.52 -39.46
C LYS A 235 22.28 1.31 -40.37
N GLU A 236 23.17 0.34 -40.24
CA GLU A 236 23.11 -0.93 -40.98
C GLU A 236 22.56 -2.04 -40.07
N PRO A 237 21.47 -2.74 -40.45
CA PRO A 237 20.95 -3.88 -39.68
C PRO A 237 22.01 -4.98 -39.53
N LYS A 238 22.46 -5.25 -38.30
CA LYS A 238 23.46 -6.28 -38.00
C LYS A 238 22.81 -7.60 -37.60
N GLU A 239 21.65 -7.55 -36.96
CA GLU A 239 20.92 -8.72 -36.48
C GLU A 239 19.43 -8.51 -36.69
N ALA A 240 18.81 -9.33 -37.54
CA ALA A 240 17.38 -9.32 -37.77
C ALA A 240 16.79 -10.71 -37.49
N ILE A 241 15.75 -10.74 -36.68
CA ILE A 241 15.09 -11.97 -36.23
C ILE A 241 13.60 -11.92 -36.54
N LYS A 242 13.00 -13.10 -36.69
CA LYS A 242 11.55 -13.26 -36.86
C LYS A 242 10.93 -13.81 -35.60
N GLY A 243 9.73 -13.35 -35.29
CA GLY A 243 8.93 -13.87 -34.19
C GLY A 243 7.52 -13.31 -34.22
N ASP A 244 6.68 -13.80 -33.31
CA ASP A 244 5.35 -13.28 -33.08
C ASP A 244 5.44 -12.13 -32.09
N LEU A 245 4.78 -11.02 -32.42
CA LEU A 245 4.71 -9.82 -31.61
C LEU A 245 3.33 -9.73 -30.96
N TYR A 246 3.31 -9.73 -29.63
CA TYR A 246 2.12 -9.60 -28.83
C TYR A 246 2.01 -8.16 -28.36
N TYR A 247 0.88 -7.54 -28.65
CA TYR A 247 0.47 -6.24 -28.17
C TYR A 247 -0.61 -6.37 -27.12
N ILE A 248 -0.59 -5.46 -26.16
CA ILE A 248 -1.70 -5.20 -25.26
C ILE A 248 -2.24 -3.78 -25.52
N LEU A 249 -3.55 -3.68 -25.68
CA LEU A 249 -4.28 -2.45 -25.94
C LEU A 249 -4.97 -2.02 -24.65
N PHE A 250 -4.43 -1.00 -23.98
CA PHE A 250 -5.03 -0.49 -22.74
C PHE A 250 -6.15 0.50 -23.04
N GLU A 251 -7.25 0.45 -22.29
CA GLU A 251 -8.37 1.39 -22.49
C GLU A 251 -7.93 2.85 -22.33
N ARG A 252 -7.07 3.13 -21.34
CA ARG A 252 -6.47 4.46 -21.10
C ARG A 252 -5.62 4.98 -22.25
N ASN A 253 -5.13 4.10 -23.12
CA ASN A 253 -4.26 4.45 -24.25
C ASN A 253 -5.08 4.77 -25.51
N LYS A 254 -6.40 4.95 -25.39
CA LYS A 254 -7.24 5.32 -26.53
C LYS A 254 -6.83 6.71 -27.03
N THR A 255 -6.54 6.81 -28.31
CA THR A 255 -6.09 8.06 -28.95
C THR A 255 -7.13 8.55 -29.95
N PRO A 256 -7.18 9.86 -30.27
CA PRO A 256 -8.08 10.40 -31.29
C PRO A 256 -7.63 10.06 -32.73
N TYR A 257 -6.43 9.49 -32.88
CA TYR A 257 -5.85 9.05 -34.14
C TYR A 257 -5.56 7.55 -34.12
N GLU A 258 -5.31 7.00 -35.30
CA GLU A 258 -5.14 5.58 -35.55
C GLU A 258 -3.67 5.17 -35.57
N TYR A 259 -3.38 3.99 -35.03
CA TYR A 259 -2.09 3.30 -35.15
C TYR A 259 -2.23 2.11 -36.08
N ILE A 260 -1.21 1.88 -36.89
CA ILE A 260 -1.12 0.74 -37.81
C ILE A 260 -0.12 -0.26 -37.22
N LEU A 261 -0.58 -1.47 -36.92
CA LEU A 261 0.27 -2.58 -36.47
C LEU A 261 1.08 -3.14 -37.65
N GLU A 262 2.09 -3.99 -37.40
CA GLU A 262 2.97 -4.49 -38.47
C GLU A 262 2.27 -5.39 -39.51
N ASN A 263 1.06 -5.88 -39.23
CA ASN A 263 0.20 -6.55 -40.21
C ASN A 263 -0.73 -5.61 -40.99
N GLY A 264 -0.67 -4.30 -40.76
CA GLY A 264 -1.58 -3.32 -41.35
C GLY A 264 -2.91 -3.15 -40.60
N GLU A 265 -3.15 -3.86 -39.50
CA GLU A 265 -4.36 -3.68 -38.68
C GLU A 265 -4.38 -2.28 -38.07
N ILE A 266 -5.51 -1.59 -38.21
CA ILE A 266 -5.73 -0.26 -37.66
C ILE A 266 -6.34 -0.38 -36.26
N VAL A 267 -5.73 0.28 -35.29
CA VAL A 267 -6.22 0.34 -33.90
C VAL A 267 -6.29 1.79 -33.41
N GLN A 268 -7.32 2.13 -32.63
CA GLN A 268 -7.48 3.46 -32.01
C GLN A 268 -6.85 3.53 -30.60
N TYR A 269 -5.89 2.67 -30.36
CA TYR A 269 -5.16 2.58 -29.09
C TYR A 269 -3.70 2.63 -29.42
N LYS A 270 -2.94 3.35 -28.59
CA LYS A 270 -1.50 3.24 -28.62
C LYS A 270 -1.07 1.82 -28.19
N PRO A 271 -0.51 1.01 -29.11
CA PRO A 271 -0.22 -0.39 -28.82
C PRO A 271 1.03 -0.50 -27.93
N VAL A 272 0.94 -1.28 -26.86
CA VAL A 272 2.09 -1.55 -25.97
C VAL A 272 2.57 -2.97 -26.22
N VAL A 273 3.87 -3.14 -26.45
CA VAL A 273 4.45 -4.48 -26.67
C VAL A 273 4.42 -5.27 -25.37
N LEU A 274 3.67 -6.36 -25.37
CA LEU A 274 3.62 -7.33 -24.28
C LEU A 274 4.79 -8.30 -24.35
N PHE A 275 5.04 -8.89 -25.53
CA PHE A 275 6.10 -9.89 -25.71
C PHE A 275 6.46 -10.05 -27.19
N PHE A 276 7.73 -10.38 -27.49
CA PHE A 276 8.18 -10.76 -28.83
C PHE A 276 8.87 -12.12 -28.79
N THR A 277 8.34 -13.13 -29.49
CA THR A 277 8.85 -14.51 -29.38
C THR A 277 10.20 -14.72 -30.05
N GLY A 278 10.60 -13.81 -30.94
CA GLY A 278 11.95 -13.82 -31.51
C GLY A 278 13.03 -13.40 -30.51
N TYR A 279 12.64 -12.80 -29.37
CA TYR A 279 13.60 -12.31 -28.38
C TYR A 279 14.52 -13.42 -27.87
N GLU A 280 15.80 -13.34 -28.22
CA GLU A 280 16.86 -14.06 -27.54
C GLU A 280 17.38 -13.22 -26.37
N LEU A 281 17.51 -13.83 -25.19
CA LEU A 281 18.11 -13.19 -24.02
C LEU A 281 19.51 -12.68 -24.39
N GLN A 282 19.65 -11.35 -24.51
CA GLN A 282 20.90 -10.68 -24.91
C GLN A 282 22.07 -10.92 -23.95
N LYS A 283 21.83 -11.56 -22.80
CA LYS A 283 22.84 -12.11 -21.89
C LYS A 283 22.43 -13.52 -21.48
N ARG A 284 22.66 -14.52 -22.34
CA ARG A 284 22.72 -15.92 -21.86
C ARG A 284 23.80 -15.95 -20.77
N PRO A 285 23.51 -16.44 -19.56
CA PRO A 285 24.57 -16.79 -18.63
C PRO A 285 25.55 -17.69 -19.38
N SER A 286 26.85 -17.44 -19.31
CA SER A 286 27.87 -18.30 -19.93
C SER A 286 27.96 -19.69 -19.28
N ALA A 287 27.01 -20.02 -18.41
CA ALA A 287 26.92 -21.26 -17.67
C ALA A 287 26.48 -22.42 -18.57
N LYS A 288 27.19 -23.54 -18.47
CA LYS A 288 26.98 -24.72 -19.32
C LYS A 288 25.63 -25.41 -19.10
N ASP A 289 25.00 -25.26 -17.92
CA ASP A 289 23.70 -25.86 -17.60
C ASP A 289 22.50 -24.91 -17.82
N TYR A 290 22.69 -23.77 -18.46
CA TYR A 290 21.61 -22.85 -18.76
C TYR A 290 20.60 -23.45 -19.76
N THR A 291 19.33 -23.47 -19.34
CA THR A 291 18.19 -23.67 -20.24
C THR A 291 17.08 -22.69 -19.85
N ASP A 292 16.19 -22.37 -20.79
CA ASP A 292 15.06 -21.45 -20.59
C ASP A 292 13.94 -21.98 -19.67
N THR A 293 14.19 -23.13 -19.03
CA THR A 293 13.35 -23.74 -17.99
C THR A 293 14.15 -24.14 -16.73
N ASN A 294 15.45 -23.85 -16.67
CA ASN A 294 16.28 -24.11 -15.49
C ASN A 294 16.01 -23.04 -14.42
N ASP A 295 15.28 -23.44 -13.38
CA ASP A 295 14.84 -22.58 -12.28
C ASP A 295 15.98 -21.96 -11.45
N LYS A 296 17.24 -22.37 -11.66
CA LYS A 296 18.40 -21.70 -11.07
C LYS A 296 18.63 -20.27 -11.60
N TYR A 297 18.02 -19.92 -12.73
CA TYR A 297 18.26 -18.65 -13.42
C TYR A 297 17.04 -17.72 -13.40
N ILE A 298 16.10 -17.91 -12.46
CA ILE A 298 14.86 -17.09 -12.37
C ILE A 298 15.11 -15.63 -12.00
N PHE A 299 16.36 -15.22 -11.75
CA PHE A 299 16.79 -13.83 -11.71
C PHE A 299 16.91 -13.18 -13.10
N PHE A 300 16.75 -13.95 -14.17
CA PHE A 300 16.53 -13.48 -15.53
C PHE A 300 15.06 -13.69 -15.90
N ILE A 301 14.63 -13.08 -17.01
CA ILE A 301 13.32 -13.38 -17.61
C ILE A 301 13.41 -14.76 -18.27
N MET A 302 12.52 -15.68 -17.89
CA MET A 302 12.49 -17.06 -18.38
C MET A 302 11.09 -17.39 -18.94
N PRO A 303 10.78 -16.98 -20.19
CA PRO A 303 9.40 -16.92 -20.68
C PRO A 303 8.61 -18.23 -20.60
N LYS A 304 9.26 -19.39 -20.74
CA LYS A 304 8.61 -20.70 -20.66
C LYS A 304 8.15 -21.08 -19.24
N ILE A 305 8.73 -20.46 -18.21
CA ILE A 305 8.37 -20.69 -16.81
C ILE A 305 7.89 -19.40 -16.12
N ASP A 306 7.59 -18.36 -16.88
CA ASP A 306 7.17 -17.07 -16.38
C ASP A 306 5.65 -16.92 -16.43
N PRO A 307 4.97 -16.56 -15.33
CA PRO A 307 3.51 -16.47 -15.32
C PRO A 307 2.95 -15.37 -16.24
N ARG A 308 3.76 -14.38 -16.66
CA ARG A 308 3.34 -13.37 -17.65
C ARG A 308 3.16 -13.95 -19.03
N TYR A 309 4.00 -14.92 -19.38
CA TYR A 309 4.12 -15.46 -20.74
C TYR A 309 3.70 -16.93 -20.84
N ASN A 310 3.28 -17.53 -19.73
CA ASN A 310 2.79 -18.91 -19.66
C ASN A 310 1.43 -18.95 -18.91
N LYS A 311 0.34 -18.99 -19.68
CA LYS A 311 -1.04 -19.06 -19.16
C LYS A 311 -1.31 -20.27 -18.27
N TYR A 312 -0.58 -21.37 -18.45
CA TYR A 312 -0.76 -22.56 -17.64
C TYR A 312 -0.20 -22.38 -16.23
N ILE A 313 0.98 -21.77 -16.12
CA ILE A 313 1.55 -21.38 -14.83
C ILE A 313 0.66 -20.34 -14.17
N TYR A 314 0.24 -19.31 -14.90
CA TYR A 314 -0.71 -18.30 -14.42
C TYR A 314 -1.95 -18.94 -13.78
N ASN A 315 -2.62 -19.85 -14.51
CA ASN A 315 -3.80 -20.56 -14.03
C ASN A 315 -3.50 -21.49 -12.84
N TYR A 316 -2.34 -22.16 -12.86
CA TYR A 316 -1.91 -22.96 -11.72
C TYR A 316 -1.75 -22.12 -10.46
N LEU A 317 -1.09 -20.96 -10.54
CA LEU A 317 -0.94 -20.05 -9.41
C LEU A 317 -2.30 -19.58 -8.88
N LYS A 318 -3.26 -19.24 -9.75
CA LYS A 318 -4.62 -18.87 -9.34
C LYS A 318 -5.40 -19.99 -8.67
N SER A 319 -5.09 -21.25 -8.99
CA SER A 319 -5.73 -22.42 -8.38
C SER A 319 -5.23 -22.71 -6.95
N LEU A 320 -4.11 -22.13 -6.54
CA LEU A 320 -3.53 -22.37 -5.23
C LEU A 320 -4.27 -21.57 -4.14
N PRO A 321 -4.37 -22.12 -2.91
CA PRO A 321 -5.03 -21.43 -1.81
C PRO A 321 -4.28 -20.15 -1.44
N ARG A 322 -5.03 -19.14 -1.01
CA ARG A 322 -4.49 -17.91 -0.43
C ARG A 322 -4.65 -17.90 1.07
N ARG A 323 -3.78 -17.16 1.76
CA ARG A 323 -3.79 -17.09 3.23
C ARG A 323 -5.08 -16.46 3.77
N TYR A 324 -5.55 -15.38 3.16
CA TYR A 324 -6.67 -14.61 3.67
C TYR A 324 -7.91 -14.77 2.79
N LYS A 325 -9.04 -15.01 3.46
CA LYS A 325 -10.34 -15.23 2.82
C LYS A 325 -11.13 -13.93 2.60
N TYR A 326 -11.01 -12.96 3.50
CA TYR A 326 -11.85 -11.76 3.52
C TYR A 326 -11.03 -10.50 3.25
N TYR A 327 -11.63 -9.58 2.48
CA TYR A 327 -11.07 -8.27 2.13
C TYR A 327 -11.87 -7.11 2.71
N ASP A 328 -12.94 -7.40 3.44
CA ASP A 328 -13.77 -6.40 4.12
C ASP A 328 -13.56 -6.48 5.64
N TYR A 329 -14.41 -5.80 6.39
CA TYR A 329 -14.43 -5.80 7.86
C TYR A 329 -14.34 -7.18 8.54
N ARG A 330 -14.77 -8.27 7.88
CA ARG A 330 -14.70 -9.63 8.46
C ARG A 330 -13.26 -10.10 8.67
N ARG A 331 -12.29 -9.49 7.99
CA ARG A 331 -10.87 -9.84 8.10
C ARG A 331 -10.33 -9.64 9.52
N PHE A 332 -10.75 -8.58 10.22
CA PHE A 332 -10.25 -8.27 11.57
C PHE A 332 -10.56 -9.40 12.56
N GLU A 333 -11.72 -10.03 12.40
CA GLU A 333 -12.08 -11.23 13.14
C GLU A 333 -11.32 -12.45 12.66
N ALA A 334 -11.39 -12.74 11.35
CA ALA A 334 -10.83 -13.96 10.79
C ALA A 334 -9.30 -14.06 10.95
N GLN A 335 -8.61 -12.93 10.99
CA GLN A 335 -7.15 -12.84 11.16
C GLN A 335 -6.73 -12.61 12.63
N GLY A 336 -7.69 -12.42 13.54
CA GLY A 336 -7.39 -12.23 14.97
C GLY A 336 -6.63 -10.94 15.30
N TYR A 337 -6.85 -9.87 14.53
CA TYR A 337 -6.22 -8.56 14.74
C TYR A 337 -6.79 -7.80 15.94
N ILE A 338 -7.99 -8.15 16.41
CA ILE A 338 -8.58 -7.59 17.62
C ILE A 338 -8.41 -8.59 18.75
N GLU A 339 -7.55 -8.25 19.72
CA GLU A 339 -7.18 -9.13 20.84
C GLU A 339 -8.38 -9.49 21.71
N ASP A 340 -9.23 -8.51 22.00
CA ASP A 340 -10.39 -8.61 22.87
C ASP A 340 -11.69 -8.82 22.09
N ILE A 341 -11.63 -9.39 20.88
CA ILE A 341 -12.80 -9.52 19.99
C ILE A 341 -13.97 -10.28 20.61
N LYS A 342 -13.68 -11.26 21.47
CA LYS A 342 -14.70 -12.05 22.19
C LYS A 342 -15.46 -11.23 23.22
N SER A 343 -14.89 -10.11 23.68
CA SER A 343 -15.55 -9.19 24.62
C SER A 343 -16.56 -8.26 23.95
N ILE A 344 -16.58 -8.18 22.61
CA ILE A 344 -17.50 -7.32 21.89
C ILE A 344 -18.89 -7.98 21.89
N PRO A 345 -19.92 -7.35 22.49
CA PRO A 345 -21.27 -7.91 22.52
C PRO A 345 -21.80 -8.18 21.11
N ARG A 346 -22.55 -9.28 20.96
CA ARG A 346 -23.05 -9.74 19.65
C ARG A 346 -23.80 -8.65 18.88
N LEU A 347 -24.60 -7.84 19.59
CA LEU A 347 -25.36 -6.72 19.04
C LEU A 347 -24.48 -5.66 18.34
N TYR A 348 -23.31 -5.37 18.91
CA TYR A 348 -22.43 -4.29 18.43
C TYR A 348 -21.32 -4.79 17.51
N LYS A 349 -21.12 -6.11 17.43
CA LYS A 349 -19.94 -6.71 16.79
C LYS A 349 -19.74 -6.27 15.34
N GLU A 350 -20.78 -6.35 14.52
CA GLU A 350 -20.66 -5.91 13.11
C GLU A 350 -20.32 -4.43 13.02
N ALA A 351 -21.00 -3.58 13.80
CA ALA A 351 -20.78 -2.14 13.77
C ALA A 351 -19.35 -1.77 14.16
N VAL A 352 -18.81 -2.40 15.22
CA VAL A 352 -17.41 -2.21 15.63
C VAL A 352 -16.47 -2.60 14.49
N LEU A 353 -16.63 -3.78 13.92
CA LEU A 353 -15.76 -4.26 12.83
C LEU A 353 -15.85 -3.36 11.57
N ARG A 354 -17.06 -2.88 11.22
CA ARG A 354 -17.27 -1.92 10.13
C ARG A 354 -16.56 -0.59 10.41
N MET A 355 -16.63 -0.09 11.65
CA MET A 355 -15.91 1.12 12.03
C MET A 355 -14.40 0.94 11.99
N PHE A 356 -13.88 -0.26 12.31
CA PHE A 356 -12.46 -0.60 12.11
C PHE A 356 -12.07 -0.57 10.62
N ASP A 357 -12.88 -1.18 9.74
CA ASP A 357 -12.62 -1.22 8.29
C ASP A 357 -12.66 0.15 7.63
N LEU A 358 -13.56 1.01 8.09
CA LEU A 358 -13.64 2.40 7.66
C LEU A 358 -12.55 3.29 8.30
N GLY A 359 -11.75 2.79 9.25
CA GLY A 359 -10.73 3.58 9.95
C GLY A 359 -11.31 4.65 10.87
N ILE A 360 -12.57 4.48 11.27
CA ILE A 360 -13.29 5.42 12.14
C ILE A 360 -13.09 5.03 13.61
N TYR A 361 -13.05 3.73 13.91
CA TYR A 361 -12.97 3.23 15.28
C TYR A 361 -11.70 3.70 16.01
N ILE A 362 -11.84 4.00 17.30
CA ILE A 362 -10.72 4.34 18.18
C ILE A 362 -10.31 3.09 18.95
N TRP A 363 -9.08 2.65 18.73
CA TRP A 363 -8.52 1.43 19.30
C TRP A 363 -7.29 1.75 20.14
N ASP A 364 -6.93 0.81 21.02
CA ASP A 364 -5.73 0.90 21.85
C ASP A 364 -4.70 -0.12 21.36
N LYS A 365 -3.40 0.22 21.39
CA LYS A 365 -2.32 -0.73 21.09
C LYS A 365 -2.37 -1.91 22.08
N SER A 366 -2.09 -3.12 21.61
CA SER A 366 -1.85 -4.24 22.52
C SER A 366 -0.50 -4.07 23.23
N PRO A 367 -0.41 -4.30 24.56
CA PRO A 367 0.86 -4.30 25.25
C PRO A 367 1.70 -5.56 24.96
N PHE A 368 1.09 -6.64 24.45
CA PHE A 368 1.75 -7.92 24.22
C PHE A 368 2.07 -8.21 22.76
N TYR A 369 1.37 -7.56 21.83
CA TYR A 369 1.39 -7.92 20.41
C TYR A 369 1.53 -6.67 19.54
N CYS A 370 2.35 -6.77 18.50
CA CYS A 370 2.54 -5.72 17.51
C CYS A 370 1.43 -5.74 16.47
N GLN A 371 0.89 -6.92 16.15
CA GLN A 371 -0.10 -7.10 15.07
C GLN A 371 -1.53 -7.07 15.59
N LYS A 372 -1.74 -6.74 16.86
CA LYS A 372 -3.07 -6.71 17.47
C LYS A 372 -3.37 -5.38 18.14
N VAL A 373 -4.65 -5.06 18.14
CA VAL A 373 -5.23 -3.92 18.86
C VAL A 373 -6.31 -4.40 19.82
N ARG A 374 -6.64 -3.55 20.78
CA ARG A 374 -7.75 -3.74 21.71
C ARG A 374 -8.87 -2.78 21.35
N ALA A 375 -10.06 -3.33 21.10
CA ALA A 375 -11.26 -2.56 20.81
C ALA A 375 -11.74 -1.82 22.07
N LYS A 376 -11.65 -2.45 23.25
CA LYS A 376 -12.23 -2.00 24.52
C LYS A 376 -13.71 -1.58 24.37
N PRO A 377 -14.59 -2.50 23.96
CA PRO A 377 -15.97 -2.18 23.57
C PRO A 377 -16.77 -1.52 24.70
N GLY A 378 -16.49 -1.86 25.96
CA GLY A 378 -17.15 -1.31 27.15
C GLY A 378 -16.55 0.01 27.68
N LYS A 379 -15.45 0.52 27.10
CA LYS A 379 -14.87 1.80 27.52
C LYS A 379 -15.83 2.94 27.16
N THR A 380 -16.16 3.78 28.13
CA THR A 380 -16.93 5.01 27.92
C THR A 380 -16.13 6.02 27.11
N LEU A 381 -16.81 6.78 26.25
CA LEU A 381 -16.17 7.80 25.44
C LEU A 381 -15.70 8.98 26.29
N SER A 382 -14.48 9.43 26.03
CA SER A 382 -14.08 10.79 26.36
C SER A 382 -14.63 11.79 25.34
N GLU A 383 -14.66 13.07 25.68
CA GLU A 383 -15.07 14.14 24.75
C GLU A 383 -14.17 14.18 23.50
N GLN A 384 -12.87 13.97 23.68
CA GLN A 384 -11.92 13.89 22.56
C GLN A 384 -12.24 12.70 21.65
N GLU A 385 -12.53 11.53 22.23
CA GLU A 385 -12.87 10.33 21.47
C GLU A 385 -14.19 10.51 20.71
N ALA A 386 -15.21 11.10 21.33
CA ALA A 386 -16.49 11.38 20.69
C ALA A 386 -16.33 12.32 19.48
N ASN A 387 -15.59 13.41 19.64
CA ASN A 387 -15.31 14.35 18.56
C ASN A 387 -14.48 13.70 17.44
N GLU A 388 -13.48 12.88 17.78
CA GLU A 388 -12.64 12.20 16.82
C GLU A 388 -13.44 11.18 15.99
N LEU A 389 -14.34 10.41 16.60
CA LEU A 389 -15.26 9.52 15.88
C LEU A 389 -16.10 10.29 14.84
N LEU A 390 -16.72 11.40 15.24
CA LEU A 390 -17.48 12.24 14.32
C LEU A 390 -16.59 12.82 13.22
N ASN A 391 -15.40 13.31 13.56
CA ASN A 391 -14.46 13.85 12.59
C ASN A 391 -14.08 12.80 11.53
N ARG A 392 -13.72 11.58 11.93
CA ARG A 392 -13.38 10.48 11.00
C ARG A 392 -14.57 10.04 10.14
N LEU A 393 -15.80 10.12 10.67
CA LEU A 393 -17.00 9.81 9.91
C LEU A 393 -17.18 10.76 8.72
N PHE A 394 -17.07 12.07 8.98
CA PHE A 394 -17.34 13.11 7.99
C PHE A 394 -16.11 13.53 7.17
N ASP A 395 -14.90 13.24 7.63
CA ASP A 395 -13.63 13.55 6.97
C ASP A 395 -12.79 12.27 6.77
N LYS A 396 -12.70 11.82 5.52
CA LYS A 396 -11.95 10.61 5.16
C LYS A 396 -10.44 10.76 5.41
N SER A 397 -9.88 11.97 5.38
CA SER A 397 -8.45 12.22 5.58
C SER A 397 -7.98 11.96 7.01
N LYS A 398 -8.93 11.98 7.96
CA LYS A 398 -8.68 11.69 9.39
C LYS A 398 -8.79 10.21 9.74
N ARG A 399 -9.25 9.36 8.81
CA ARG A 399 -9.43 7.93 9.06
C ARG A 399 -8.09 7.24 9.25
N ASP A 400 -8.07 6.31 10.19
CA ASP A 400 -6.90 5.50 10.49
C ASP A 400 -7.31 4.03 10.53
N VAL A 401 -7.12 3.36 9.39
CA VAL A 401 -7.30 1.90 9.30
C VAL A 401 -6.01 1.24 9.76
N PHE A 402 -6.09 0.44 10.83
CA PHE A 402 -4.94 -0.12 11.53
C PHE A 402 -3.96 -0.88 10.62
N ASP A 403 -4.48 -1.67 9.67
CA ASP A 403 -3.71 -2.52 8.76
C ASP A 403 -3.42 -1.90 7.39
N GLU A 404 -3.70 -0.61 7.21
CA GLU A 404 -3.48 0.10 5.94
C GLU A 404 -2.48 1.24 6.08
N PHE A 405 -1.65 1.43 5.06
CA PHE A 405 -0.75 2.56 4.91
C PHE A 405 -1.03 3.26 3.58
N SER A 406 -1.19 4.59 3.60
CA SER A 406 -1.41 5.37 2.39
C SER A 406 -0.32 6.43 2.24
N ASN A 407 0.27 6.54 1.06
CA ASN A 407 1.27 7.56 0.76
C ASN A 407 1.31 7.89 -0.73
N ARG A 408 2.06 8.94 -1.07
CA ARG A 408 2.36 9.29 -2.47
C ARG A 408 3.18 8.20 -3.12
N ALA A 409 2.81 7.81 -4.33
CA ALA A 409 3.58 6.89 -5.16
C ALA A 409 4.88 7.54 -5.66
N ALA A 410 5.97 6.76 -5.67
CA ALA A 410 7.22 7.17 -6.31
C ALA A 410 7.12 7.15 -7.84
N LEU A 411 6.32 6.23 -8.40
CA LEU A 411 6.03 6.13 -9.82
C LEU A 411 4.53 5.92 -9.99
N TYR A 412 3.88 6.78 -10.79
CA TYR A 412 2.47 6.60 -11.11
C TYR A 412 2.17 7.03 -12.55
N MET A 413 1.08 6.53 -13.10
CA MET A 413 0.62 6.86 -14.45
C MET A 413 -0.59 7.79 -14.40
N THR A 414 -0.60 8.81 -15.25
CA THR A 414 -1.73 9.72 -15.42
C THR A 414 -2.88 9.07 -16.19
N PRO A 415 -4.10 9.63 -16.16
CA PRO A 415 -5.19 9.21 -17.03
C PRO A 415 -4.85 9.25 -18.52
N ALA A 416 -3.91 10.10 -18.95
CA ALA A 416 -3.47 10.23 -20.34
C ALA A 416 -2.47 9.14 -20.76
N GLY A 417 -2.04 8.26 -19.84
CA GLY A 417 -1.07 7.20 -20.11
C GLY A 417 0.39 7.62 -19.89
N ASP A 418 0.65 8.85 -19.45
CA ASP A 418 2.00 9.31 -19.10
C ASP A 418 2.46 8.66 -17.80
N VAL A 419 3.66 8.07 -17.77
CA VAL A 419 4.29 7.66 -16.52
C VAL A 419 5.02 8.85 -15.92
N ILE A 420 4.64 9.22 -14.70
CA ILE A 420 5.19 10.34 -13.92
C ILE A 420 6.09 9.76 -12.83
N CYS A 421 7.31 10.28 -12.79
CA CYS A 421 8.13 10.22 -11.58
C CYS A 421 7.48 11.13 -10.54
N GLY A 422 7.21 10.61 -9.34
CA GLY A 422 6.80 11.44 -8.23
C GLY A 422 7.81 12.56 -7.96
N LEU A 423 7.49 13.44 -7.00
CA LEU A 423 8.49 14.39 -6.48
C LEU A 423 9.79 13.65 -6.15
N SER A 424 10.94 14.18 -6.51
CA SER A 424 12.17 13.69 -5.88
C SER A 424 11.99 13.71 -4.35
N ASN A 425 12.73 12.85 -3.66
CA ASN A 425 12.73 12.82 -2.21
C ASN A 425 13.18 14.15 -1.59
N ILE A 426 13.71 15.11 -2.35
CA ILE A 426 14.03 16.49 -1.92
C ILE A 426 12.99 17.53 -2.37
N GLY A 427 11.80 17.08 -2.79
CA GLY A 427 10.68 17.96 -3.15
C GLY A 427 10.79 18.65 -4.51
N LYS A 428 11.84 18.38 -5.30
CA LYS A 428 11.89 18.81 -6.70
C LYS A 428 10.91 18.02 -7.54
N VAL A 429 10.17 18.71 -8.40
CA VAL A 429 9.28 18.11 -9.39
C VAL A 429 10.13 17.63 -10.56
N ASP A 430 10.26 16.32 -10.72
CA ASP A 430 10.76 15.73 -11.96
C ASP A 430 9.53 15.24 -12.76
N ASP A 431 8.81 16.18 -13.37
CA ASP A 431 7.68 15.88 -14.26
C ASP A 431 8.21 15.35 -15.59
N LEU A 432 8.60 14.08 -15.60
CA LEU A 432 8.94 13.38 -16.83
C LEU A 432 7.67 12.81 -17.42
N LYS A 433 7.29 13.27 -18.61
CA LYS A 433 6.27 12.61 -19.44
C LYS A 433 6.98 11.62 -20.33
N MET A 434 6.80 10.34 -20.06
CA MET A 434 7.33 9.28 -20.91
C MET A 434 6.21 8.52 -21.58
N ASP A 435 6.38 8.36 -22.88
CA ASP A 435 5.58 7.52 -23.72
C ASP A 435 5.82 6.04 -23.34
N PRO A 436 4.77 5.23 -23.05
CA PRO A 436 4.92 3.85 -22.62
C PRO A 436 5.47 2.91 -23.73
N TRP A 437 6.80 2.87 -23.77
CA TRP A 437 7.71 1.76 -24.06
C TRP A 437 7.98 1.34 -25.51
N ASP A 438 9.26 1.38 -25.90
CA ASP A 438 9.83 0.50 -26.92
C ASP A 438 10.31 -0.85 -26.30
N LEU A 439 10.52 -1.86 -27.14
CA LEU A 439 10.87 -3.23 -26.71
C LEU A 439 12.19 -3.27 -25.90
N ASP A 440 13.16 -2.41 -26.23
CA ASP A 440 14.44 -2.34 -25.52
C ASP A 440 14.27 -1.71 -24.12
N SER A 441 13.27 -0.86 -23.95
CA SER A 441 12.89 -0.22 -22.69
C SER A 441 12.10 -1.14 -21.76
N VAL A 442 11.19 -1.97 -22.31
CA VAL A 442 10.50 -3.03 -21.55
C VAL A 442 11.48 -4.03 -20.96
N VAL A 443 12.58 -4.30 -21.67
CA VAL A 443 13.55 -5.34 -21.33
C VAL A 443 14.66 -4.82 -20.40
N ARG A 444 14.84 -3.50 -20.26
CA ARG A 444 15.91 -2.89 -19.47
C ARG A 444 15.38 -2.08 -18.29
N GLU A 445 15.59 -2.62 -17.09
CA GLU A 445 15.71 -1.93 -15.80
C GLU A 445 14.66 -0.85 -15.49
N CYS A 446 13.55 -1.27 -14.90
CA CYS A 446 12.91 -0.45 -13.88
C CYS A 446 12.79 -1.25 -12.59
N ASP A 447 13.23 -0.65 -11.49
CA ASP A 447 13.29 -1.33 -10.20
C ASP A 447 11.98 -1.21 -9.41
N GLY A 448 10.94 -0.52 -9.89
CA GLY A 448 9.73 -0.18 -9.12
C GLY A 448 8.40 -0.27 -9.87
N ALA A 449 7.35 -0.64 -9.16
CA ALA A 449 5.97 -0.76 -9.66
C ALA A 449 5.44 0.63 -10.00
N ILE A 450 4.69 0.72 -11.10
CA ILE A 450 4.06 1.97 -11.54
C ILE A 450 2.61 1.90 -11.14
N PHE A 451 2.16 2.78 -10.25
CA PHE A 451 0.78 2.79 -9.80
C PHE A 451 -0.12 3.57 -10.76
N ASP A 452 -1.42 3.34 -10.75
CA ASP A 452 -2.39 4.07 -11.57
C ASP A 452 -2.96 5.31 -10.86
N THR A 453 -2.41 5.66 -9.70
CA THR A 453 -2.84 6.77 -8.85
C THR A 453 -1.64 7.37 -8.14
N GLN A 454 -1.68 8.68 -7.91
CA GLN A 454 -0.66 9.39 -7.15
C GLN A 454 -0.68 9.00 -5.66
N ILE A 455 -1.83 8.63 -5.10
CA ILE A 455 -1.96 8.17 -3.72
C ILE A 455 -2.28 6.68 -3.72
N VAL A 456 -1.42 5.91 -3.07
CA VAL A 456 -1.47 4.46 -3.03
C VAL A 456 -1.77 4.02 -1.61
N THR A 457 -2.74 3.14 -1.45
CA THR A 457 -3.06 2.48 -0.19
C THR A 457 -2.61 1.03 -0.23
N LEU A 458 -1.65 0.68 0.62
CA LEU A 458 -1.26 -0.70 0.90
C LEU A 458 -2.05 -1.23 2.08
N ARG A 459 -2.54 -2.46 2.00
CA ARG A 459 -3.02 -3.24 3.14
C ARG A 459 -2.05 -4.37 3.42
N LEU A 460 -1.44 -4.33 4.59
CA LEU A 460 -0.29 -5.15 4.97
C LEU A 460 -0.55 -5.84 6.32
N LEU A 461 0.44 -6.60 6.81
CA LEU A 461 0.44 -6.97 8.22
C LEU A 461 0.41 -5.70 9.09
N PRO A 462 -0.37 -5.67 10.17
CA PRO A 462 -0.63 -4.40 10.84
C PRO A 462 0.61 -3.70 11.41
N SER A 463 1.58 -4.46 11.89
CA SER A 463 2.84 -3.88 12.37
C SER A 463 3.68 -3.31 11.24
N VAL A 464 3.68 -3.93 10.05
CA VAL A 464 4.35 -3.37 8.87
C VAL A 464 3.70 -2.06 8.46
N ALA A 465 2.37 -2.00 8.43
CA ALA A 465 1.64 -0.75 8.18
C ALA A 465 1.95 0.31 9.25
N HIS A 466 2.05 -0.09 10.52
CA HIS A 466 2.40 0.80 11.62
C HIS A 466 3.82 1.38 11.47
N GLU A 467 4.80 0.56 11.15
CA GLU A 467 6.18 0.97 10.89
C GLU A 467 6.27 2.02 9.78
N PHE A 468 5.52 1.83 8.69
CA PHE A 468 5.45 2.86 7.65
C PHE A 468 4.83 4.17 8.13
N LYS A 469 3.72 4.10 8.87
CA LYS A 469 3.10 5.30 9.44
C LYS A 469 4.03 6.03 10.40
N TYR A 470 4.79 5.29 11.20
CA TYR A 470 5.77 5.85 12.14
C TYR A 470 6.89 6.56 11.39
N ARG A 471 7.48 5.92 10.38
CA ARG A 471 8.54 6.53 9.56
C ARG A 471 8.08 7.81 8.87
N VAL A 472 6.89 7.86 8.30
CA VAL A 472 6.36 9.10 7.69
C VAL A 472 6.22 10.26 8.69
N LYS A 473 6.15 9.99 9.99
CA LYS A 473 5.95 11.01 11.02
C LYS A 473 7.24 11.40 11.75
N GLU A 474 8.05 10.41 12.10
CA GLU A 474 9.12 10.57 13.10
C GLU A 474 10.53 10.40 12.52
N ASP A 475 10.66 10.06 11.24
CA ASP A 475 11.96 9.77 10.63
C ASP A 475 12.86 11.03 10.55
N PRO A 476 14.14 10.95 10.98
CA PRO A 476 15.08 12.06 10.90
C PRO A 476 15.23 12.64 9.50
N PHE A 477 15.20 11.82 8.44
CA PHE A 477 15.33 12.31 7.07
C PHE A 477 14.21 13.28 6.70
N ILE A 478 13.01 13.10 7.26
CA ILE A 478 11.88 14.01 7.01
C ILE A 478 12.15 15.39 7.64
N LYS A 479 12.81 15.42 8.80
CA LYS A 479 13.25 16.69 9.43
C LYS A 479 14.28 17.42 8.56
N ASP A 480 15.07 16.67 7.80
CA ASP A 480 16.03 17.20 6.82
C ASP A 480 15.39 17.58 5.47
N GLY A 481 14.05 17.60 5.40
CA GLY A 481 13.30 18.02 4.20
C GLY A 481 13.02 16.90 3.21
N VAL A 482 13.31 15.64 3.56
CA VAL A 482 13.03 14.50 2.68
C VAL A 482 11.54 14.17 2.63
N VAL A 483 10.97 14.10 1.43
CA VAL A 483 9.57 13.72 1.18
C VAL A 483 9.50 12.20 1.02
N PRO A 484 8.78 11.47 1.92
CA PRO A 484 8.63 10.04 1.78
C PRO A 484 7.70 9.69 0.61
N GLN A 485 8.15 8.78 -0.25
CA GLN A 485 7.39 8.23 -1.37
C GLN A 485 7.38 6.73 -1.37
N LEU A 486 6.20 6.15 -1.54
CA LEU A 486 6.02 4.71 -1.61
C LEU A 486 6.48 4.17 -2.96
N SER A 487 7.42 3.24 -2.90
CA SER A 487 7.81 2.36 -3.99
C SER A 487 7.56 0.91 -3.61
N MET A 488 7.19 0.09 -4.60
CA MET A 488 7.17 -1.37 -4.51
C MET A 488 8.16 -1.90 -5.54
N ALA A 489 9.22 -2.56 -5.11
CA ALA A 489 10.41 -2.84 -5.91
C ALA A 489 10.93 -4.25 -5.71
N PHE A 490 11.73 -4.77 -6.65
CA PHE A 490 12.37 -6.08 -6.49
C PHE A 490 13.89 -5.91 -6.29
N ALA A 491 14.42 -6.47 -5.22
CA ALA A 491 15.86 -6.45 -4.94
C ALA A 491 16.55 -7.58 -5.73
N SER A 492 16.87 -7.35 -7.02
CA SER A 492 17.58 -8.32 -7.88
C SER A 492 19.10 -8.27 -7.77
N GLY A 493 19.67 -7.19 -7.21
CA GLY A 493 21.13 -6.95 -7.21
C GLY A 493 21.68 -6.27 -5.96
N PHE A 494 20.81 -5.81 -5.05
CA PHE A 494 21.21 -5.47 -3.69
C PHE A 494 21.30 -6.77 -2.90
N GLY A 495 22.36 -7.54 -3.15
CA GLY A 495 22.96 -8.25 -2.04
C GLY A 495 23.39 -7.15 -1.07
N LEU A 496 22.48 -6.76 -0.16
CA LEU A 496 22.74 -5.80 0.91
C LEU A 496 24.11 -6.17 1.45
N ASN A 497 24.98 -5.18 1.59
CA ASN A 497 26.43 -5.25 1.76
C ASN A 497 26.86 -5.96 3.06
N LEU A 498 26.34 -7.16 3.32
CA LEU A 498 26.18 -7.80 4.62
C LEU A 498 26.54 -9.30 4.59
N ASP A 499 27.06 -9.84 3.48
CA ASP A 499 27.31 -11.28 3.27
C ASP A 499 26.06 -12.17 3.49
N ASP A 500 24.86 -11.56 3.54
CA ASP A 500 23.61 -12.23 3.90
C ASP A 500 22.90 -12.68 2.61
N HIS A 501 23.24 -13.87 2.13
CA HIS A 501 22.73 -14.49 0.89
C HIS A 501 21.20 -14.69 0.81
N TYR A 502 20.44 -14.17 1.78
CA TYR A 502 19.05 -14.57 2.03
C TYR A 502 18.01 -13.52 1.63
N PHE A 503 18.41 -12.33 1.17
CA PHE A 503 17.45 -11.30 0.80
C PHE A 503 17.34 -11.09 -0.72
N TYR A 504 16.60 -12.00 -1.37
CA TYR A 504 16.04 -11.78 -2.71
C TYR A 504 14.54 -11.68 -2.59
N GLY A 505 13.96 -10.51 -2.88
CA GLY A 505 12.53 -10.37 -2.76
C GLY A 505 11.94 -9.03 -3.14
N LEU A 506 10.61 -9.05 -3.27
CA LEU A 506 9.78 -7.86 -3.32
C LEU A 506 9.90 -7.11 -2.00
N TYR A 507 10.24 -5.83 -2.09
CA TYR A 507 10.30 -4.92 -0.98
C TYR A 507 9.49 -3.65 -1.29
N PHE A 508 9.26 -2.90 -0.24
CA PHE A 508 8.67 -1.59 -0.22
C PHE A 508 9.68 -0.63 0.39
N THR A 509 9.74 0.59 -0.12
CA THR A 509 10.52 1.66 0.49
C THR A 509 9.75 2.96 0.46
N LEU A 510 9.99 3.81 1.47
CA LEU A 510 9.47 5.18 1.56
C LEU A 510 10.47 6.23 1.11
N PHE A 511 11.75 5.88 0.92
CA PHE A 511 12.81 6.85 0.63
C PHE A 511 13.52 6.50 -0.67
N GLY A 512 12.76 5.94 -1.63
CA GLY A 512 13.23 5.80 -2.99
C GLY A 512 13.29 7.16 -3.67
N THR A 513 14.44 7.54 -4.19
CA THR A 513 14.56 8.69 -5.08
C THR A 513 14.21 8.23 -6.50
N PRO A 514 13.10 8.70 -7.09
CA PRO A 514 12.88 8.48 -8.51
C PRO A 514 13.99 9.18 -9.29
N VAL A 515 14.58 8.48 -10.27
CA VAL A 515 15.65 9.02 -11.12
C VAL A 515 15.39 8.67 -12.58
N THR A 516 15.96 9.46 -13.49
CA THR A 516 16.09 9.04 -14.88
C THR A 516 17.45 8.37 -15.07
N ARG A 517 17.47 7.11 -15.52
CA ARG A 517 18.74 6.44 -15.82
C ARG A 517 19.35 7.03 -17.09
N ALA A 518 20.51 7.66 -16.96
CA ALA A 518 21.19 8.38 -18.06
C ALA A 518 21.38 7.55 -19.35
N LYS A 519 21.53 6.22 -19.24
CA LYS A 519 21.76 5.34 -20.39
C LYS A 519 20.48 4.93 -21.13
N SER A 520 19.37 4.79 -20.43
CA SER A 520 18.10 4.30 -21.00
C SER A 520 17.05 5.40 -21.16
N GLY A 521 17.21 6.54 -20.47
CA GLY A 521 16.18 7.55 -20.37
C GLY A 521 14.98 7.13 -19.53
N LEU A 522 15.00 5.95 -18.89
CA LEU A 522 13.85 5.37 -18.20
C LEU A 522 13.79 5.75 -16.72
N PRO A 523 12.57 5.75 -16.12
CA PRO A 523 12.39 5.95 -14.71
C PRO A 523 12.95 4.75 -13.93
N GLY A 524 13.78 5.05 -12.95
CA GLY A 524 14.32 4.11 -11.98
C GLY A 524 14.08 4.62 -10.56
N ILE A 525 14.36 3.77 -9.58
CA ILE A 525 14.29 4.15 -8.17
C ILE A 525 15.64 3.82 -7.54
N VAL A 526 16.29 4.85 -7.00
CA VAL A 526 17.48 4.68 -6.17
C VAL A 526 17.03 4.60 -4.73
N CYS A 527 17.29 3.47 -4.08
CA CYS A 527 16.96 3.30 -2.66
C CYS A 527 17.97 4.05 -1.79
N MET A 528 17.50 4.76 -0.77
CA MET A 528 18.35 5.30 0.30
C MET A 528 17.86 4.78 1.67
N PRO A 529 18.78 4.59 2.62
CA PRO A 529 19.76 3.48 2.73
C PRO A 529 19.11 2.12 3.05
N ASP A 530 19.92 1.05 3.06
CA ASP A 530 19.54 -0.36 3.30
C ASP A 530 18.68 -0.57 4.58
N ASP A 531 18.82 0.31 5.57
CA ASP A 531 18.12 0.28 6.87
C ASP A 531 16.60 0.53 6.79
N TYR A 532 16.09 0.92 5.61
CA TYR A 532 14.68 1.21 5.35
C TYR A 532 13.97 0.14 4.54
N LEU A 533 14.61 -1.01 4.35
CA LEU A 533 13.98 -2.09 3.61
C LEU A 533 12.82 -2.68 4.41
N VAL A 534 11.63 -2.62 3.81
CA VAL A 534 10.41 -3.20 4.36
C VAL A 534 9.88 -4.23 3.39
N THR A 535 9.53 -5.40 3.89
CA THR A 535 8.78 -6.41 3.13
C THR A 535 7.39 -6.53 3.73
N PRO A 536 6.48 -7.29 3.09
CA PRO A 536 5.18 -7.56 3.69
C PRO A 536 5.26 -8.26 5.07
N LYS A 537 6.42 -8.81 5.45
CA LYS A 537 6.62 -9.61 6.68
C LYS A 537 7.73 -9.11 7.60
N MET A 538 8.57 -8.19 7.13
CA MET A 538 9.83 -7.85 7.80
C MET A 538 10.15 -6.37 7.63
N VAL A 539 10.80 -5.80 8.64
CA VAL A 539 11.34 -4.44 8.60
C VAL A 539 12.80 -4.51 9.09
N ALA A 540 13.69 -3.83 8.37
CA ALA A 540 15.12 -3.85 8.66
C ALA A 540 15.52 -3.08 9.94
N SER A 541 14.74 -2.08 10.39
CA SER A 541 15.14 -1.20 11.50
C SER A 541 14.55 -1.56 12.88
N GLU A 542 15.25 -1.14 13.94
CA GLU A 542 15.22 -1.77 15.28
C GLU A 542 14.36 -1.08 16.36
N MET A 543 13.78 0.11 16.16
CA MET A 543 13.52 0.96 17.35
C MET A 543 12.09 1.03 17.92
N ASP A 544 11.00 0.86 17.17
CA ASP A 544 9.65 1.18 17.73
C ASP A 544 8.68 -0.02 17.88
N SER A 545 9.07 -1.20 17.42
CA SER A 545 8.14 -2.33 17.30
C SER A 545 8.04 -3.22 18.53
N ILE A 546 8.93 -3.11 19.54
CA ILE A 546 8.88 -4.03 20.70
C ILE A 546 7.59 -3.80 21.51
N PRO A 547 6.72 -4.82 21.72
CA PRO A 547 5.53 -4.63 22.54
C PRO A 547 5.89 -4.20 23.97
N GLU A 548 5.07 -3.34 24.56
CA GLU A 548 5.36 -2.71 25.85
C GLU A 548 5.71 -3.71 26.96
N ALA A 549 5.01 -4.84 27.01
CA ALA A 549 5.23 -5.91 27.98
C ALA A 549 6.63 -6.54 27.87
N TYR A 550 7.33 -6.38 26.76
CA TYR A 550 8.64 -7.00 26.51
C TYR A 550 9.80 -6.01 26.48
N LYS A 551 9.55 -4.70 26.57
CA LYS A 551 10.61 -3.66 26.46
C LYS A 551 11.76 -3.86 27.44
N LYS A 552 11.47 -4.28 28.68
CA LYS A 552 12.52 -4.57 29.68
C LYS A 552 13.41 -5.73 29.23
N GLN A 553 12.82 -6.86 28.88
CA GLN A 553 13.56 -8.05 28.43
C GLN A 553 14.35 -7.76 27.15
N ALA A 554 13.77 -7.04 26.19
CA ALA A 554 14.44 -6.69 24.94
C ALA A 554 15.71 -5.85 25.16
N ARG A 555 15.72 -4.96 26.16
CA ARG A 555 16.91 -4.19 26.55
C ARG A 555 17.99 -5.08 27.19
N GLU A 556 17.59 -6.05 28.01
CA GLU A 556 18.52 -7.03 28.61
C GLU A 556 19.13 -7.93 27.54
N ASP A 557 18.30 -8.44 26.62
CA ASP A 557 18.75 -9.25 25.49
C ASP A 557 19.70 -8.48 24.58
N ALA A 558 19.42 -7.20 24.29
CA ALA A 558 20.32 -6.36 23.50
C ALA A 558 21.70 -6.24 24.17
N LYS A 559 21.75 -6.00 25.49
CA LYS A 559 23.02 -5.95 26.25
C LYS A 559 23.78 -7.26 26.19
N TYR A 560 23.08 -8.39 26.22
CA TYR A 560 23.70 -9.72 26.14
C TYR A 560 24.20 -10.04 24.73
N TYR A 561 23.36 -9.89 23.71
CA TYR A 561 23.67 -10.31 22.34
C TYR A 561 24.59 -9.33 21.60
N TYR A 562 24.51 -8.02 21.87
CA TYR A 562 25.33 -7.00 21.18
C TYR A 562 26.64 -6.72 21.92
N SER A 563 27.10 -7.65 22.75
CA SER A 563 28.33 -7.54 23.48
C SER A 563 29.42 -8.41 22.86
N LYS A 564 30.54 -7.78 22.46
CA LYS A 564 31.74 -8.51 22.05
C LYS A 564 32.27 -9.43 23.17
N LYS A 565 31.96 -9.14 24.44
CA LYS A 565 32.41 -9.91 25.61
C LYS A 565 31.68 -11.25 25.77
N THR A 566 30.39 -11.30 25.47
CA THR A 566 29.59 -12.52 25.64
C THR A 566 29.87 -13.55 24.55
N LYS A 567 30.39 -13.10 23.39
CA LYS A 567 30.57 -13.93 22.18
C LYS A 567 29.29 -14.67 21.77
N ALA A 568 28.13 -14.18 22.19
CA ALA A 568 26.83 -14.81 21.93
C ALA A 568 26.47 -14.75 20.43
N LEU A 569 26.97 -13.73 19.73
CA LEU A 569 26.88 -13.60 18.28
C LEU A 569 28.29 -13.45 17.70
N LEU A 570 28.56 -14.14 16.59
CA LEU A 570 29.84 -14.12 15.88
C LEU A 570 29.58 -13.96 14.38
N PRO A 571 30.43 -13.20 13.65
CA PRO A 571 30.34 -13.12 12.20
C PRO A 571 30.33 -14.50 11.54
N LYS A 572 29.59 -14.64 10.44
CA LYS A 572 29.45 -15.89 9.66
C LYS A 572 28.81 -17.06 10.45
N LYS A 573 28.18 -16.79 11.60
CA LYS A 573 27.35 -17.76 12.33
C LYS A 573 25.86 -17.39 12.20
N PRO A 574 24.94 -18.37 12.28
CA PRO A 574 23.50 -18.16 12.01
C PRO A 574 22.73 -17.14 12.87
N GLY A 575 23.32 -16.54 13.90
CA GLY A 575 22.63 -15.60 14.80
C GLY A 575 21.59 -16.26 15.71
N VAL A 576 20.68 -15.45 16.25
CA VAL A 576 19.59 -15.88 17.16
C VAL A 576 18.28 -15.17 16.79
N ILE A 577 17.16 -15.86 16.92
CA ILE A 577 15.83 -15.28 16.79
C ILE A 577 15.23 -15.17 18.18
N VAL A 578 14.90 -13.95 18.63
CA VAL A 578 14.20 -13.73 19.90
C VAL A 578 12.74 -13.35 19.63
N GLN A 579 11.80 -14.11 20.19
CA GLN A 579 10.36 -13.87 20.04
C GLN A 579 9.82 -13.04 21.20
N TYR A 580 9.26 -11.87 20.90
CA TYR A 580 8.55 -10.98 21.83
C TYR A 580 7.07 -10.91 21.42
N GLY A 581 6.23 -11.76 22.01
CA GLY A 581 4.84 -11.89 21.58
C GLY A 581 4.74 -12.45 20.16
N ASP A 582 4.24 -11.63 19.23
CA ASP A 582 4.12 -11.93 17.79
C ASP A 582 5.22 -11.28 16.92
N LEU A 583 6.22 -10.66 17.55
CA LEU A 583 7.43 -10.15 16.90
C LEU A 583 8.58 -11.15 17.04
N TYR A 584 9.30 -11.37 15.94
CA TYR A 584 10.52 -12.17 15.89
C TYR A 584 11.70 -11.28 15.52
N LEU A 585 12.56 -10.99 16.47
CA LEU A 585 13.76 -10.18 16.24
C LEU A 585 14.95 -11.10 15.96
N TYR A 586 15.37 -11.15 14.70
CA TYR A 586 16.57 -11.86 14.30
C TYR A 586 17.80 -11.00 14.59
N ARG A 587 18.67 -11.43 15.50
CA ARG A 587 19.91 -10.73 15.89
C ARG A 587 21.12 -11.49 15.37
N PHE A 588 22.05 -10.79 14.75
CA PHE A 588 23.24 -11.37 14.13
C PHE A 588 24.45 -10.42 14.20
N ALA A 589 25.61 -10.96 13.87
CA ALA A 589 26.86 -10.21 13.82
C ALA A 589 27.45 -10.27 12.40
N VAL A 590 28.00 -9.15 11.94
CA VAL A 590 28.66 -9.01 10.64
C VAL A 590 30.08 -8.49 10.84
N SER A 591 30.98 -8.87 9.93
CA SER A 591 32.32 -8.29 9.85
C SER A 591 32.30 -7.17 8.82
N THR A 592 32.84 -6.01 9.16
CA THR A 592 33.09 -4.95 8.18
C THR A 592 34.32 -5.30 7.34
N PHE A 593 34.52 -4.57 6.23
CA PHE A 593 35.72 -4.66 5.40
C PHE A 593 37.02 -4.41 6.19
N GLY A 594 36.96 -3.67 7.30
CA GLY A 594 38.10 -3.44 8.21
C GLY A 594 38.31 -4.51 9.29
N GLY A 595 37.50 -5.57 9.32
CA GLY A 595 37.56 -6.63 10.32
C GLY A 595 36.81 -6.33 11.63
N ASP A 596 36.15 -5.18 11.74
CA ASP A 596 35.33 -4.84 12.91
C ASP A 596 34.04 -5.65 12.94
N VAL A 597 33.67 -6.11 14.13
CA VAL A 597 32.38 -6.78 14.35
C VAL A 597 31.31 -5.74 14.67
N TYR A 598 30.26 -5.72 13.83
CA TYR A 598 29.03 -4.96 14.04
C TYR A 598 27.87 -5.93 14.38
N PHE A 599 26.94 -5.49 15.22
CA PHE A 599 25.75 -6.25 15.58
C PHE A 599 24.52 -5.57 15.00
N SER A 600 23.60 -6.36 14.46
CA SER A 600 22.39 -5.88 13.81
C SER A 600 21.22 -6.81 14.10
N ALA A 601 20.02 -6.33 13.89
CA ALA A 601 18.82 -7.14 13.87
C ALA A 601 17.83 -6.78 12.77
N ARG A 602 16.91 -7.71 12.53
CA ARG A 602 15.76 -7.57 11.64
C ARG A 602 14.49 -7.98 12.37
N ALA A 603 13.46 -7.15 12.27
CA ALA A 603 12.16 -7.40 12.87
C ALA A 603 11.27 -8.15 11.87
N TYR A 604 10.85 -9.36 12.22
CA TYR A 604 9.90 -10.14 11.45
C TYR A 604 8.57 -10.26 12.19
N TYR A 605 7.48 -10.05 11.46
CA TYR A 605 6.11 -10.21 11.96
C TYR A 605 5.51 -11.57 11.61
N GLU A 606 6.32 -12.44 11.02
CA GLU A 606 6.05 -13.86 10.91
C GLU A 606 7.34 -14.60 11.24
N LYS A 607 7.24 -15.81 11.79
CA LYS A 607 8.44 -16.57 12.17
C LYS A 607 9.34 -16.77 10.94
N PRO A 608 10.56 -16.20 10.93
CA PRO A 608 11.45 -16.37 9.79
C PRO A 608 12.07 -17.76 9.79
N ASN A 609 12.37 -18.29 8.60
CA ASN A 609 13.11 -19.53 8.45
C ASN A 609 14.59 -19.23 8.17
N ILE A 610 15.39 -19.11 9.22
CA ILE A 610 16.82 -18.81 9.13
C ILE A 610 17.60 -20.08 9.50
N PRO A 611 18.27 -20.73 8.54
CA PRO A 611 18.98 -21.98 8.79
C PRO A 611 20.01 -21.85 9.91
N GLY A 612 19.90 -22.72 10.93
CA GLY A 612 20.84 -22.79 12.05
C GLY A 612 20.64 -21.74 13.16
N ALA A 613 19.74 -20.76 12.98
CA ALA A 613 19.46 -19.77 14.02
C ALA A 613 18.66 -20.39 15.17
N LYS A 614 19.09 -20.14 16.42
CA LYS A 614 18.35 -20.60 17.62
C LYS A 614 17.14 -19.70 17.88
N LEU A 615 15.99 -20.29 18.19
CA LEU A 615 14.81 -19.55 18.67
C LEU A 615 14.83 -19.44 20.20
N VAL A 616 14.64 -18.24 20.72
CA VAL A 616 14.47 -17.92 22.14
C VAL A 616 13.12 -17.22 22.31
N VAL A 617 12.31 -17.67 23.26
CA VAL A 617 11.00 -17.05 23.56
C VAL A 617 11.14 -16.19 24.80
N ALA A 618 10.94 -14.87 24.63
CA ALA A 618 11.01 -13.93 25.73
C ALA A 618 9.79 -14.05 26.65
N LYS A 619 9.97 -13.73 27.93
CA LYS A 619 8.89 -13.64 28.91
C LYS A 619 8.43 -12.19 29.05
N PRO A 620 7.12 -11.92 29.07
CA PRO A 620 6.65 -10.56 29.32
C PRO A 620 6.92 -10.15 30.77
N ASP A 621 6.98 -8.85 31.01
CA ASP A 621 7.00 -8.26 32.33
C ASP A 621 5.71 -8.65 33.08
N LYS A 622 5.90 -9.22 34.27
CA LYS A 622 4.82 -9.73 35.13
C LYS A 622 3.79 -8.67 35.54
N ARG A 623 4.10 -7.38 35.37
CA ARG A 623 3.18 -6.27 35.63
C ARG A 623 2.06 -6.16 34.60
N PHE A 624 2.25 -6.69 33.39
CA PHE A 624 1.21 -6.73 32.38
C PHE A 624 0.34 -7.98 32.58
N LYS A 625 -0.97 -7.81 32.46
CA LYS A 625 -1.97 -8.87 32.58
C LYS A 625 -2.78 -8.99 31.30
#